data_AF-A0A520W8X3-F1
#
_entry.id   AF-A0A520W8X3-F1
#
_cell.length_a   1.000
_cell.length_b   1.000
_cell.length_c   1.000
_cell.angle_alpha   90.00
_cell.angle_beta   90.00
_cell.angle_gamma   90.00
#
_symmetry.space_group_name_H-M   'P 1'
#
loop_
_entity.id
_entity.type
_entity.pdbx_description
1 polymer ?
#
loop_
_entity_poly.entity_id
_entity_poly.type
_entity_poly.pdbx_seq_one_letter_code
_entity_poly.pdbx_strand_id
1 'polypeptide(L)'
;MSLSASKCRWLAASSAVLIMSTSTIAQTTENAPPQVEWNLAEIYESLDAWQREKNELDGRVAELEAFKGRLGESAGVLADALDAISQTEKDVVRLYVYAFLEADEDRRLSAAQERRGEAALLLSQLEQAVSFVSPELLSVGSSVIEQYLNREPRLAKHAFNVRNTLRQEPHTLSDEAESIIAGTSSMRQGPERIFAMLSSSDMPFPTITLSSGETVRLDQAAYGKHRASQNRSDRKLVFDTYWQAWKSYES
;
A
#
# COMPACT_ATOMS: atom_id res chain seq x y z
N MET A 1 30.74 61.94 -61.89
CA MET A 1 31.63 62.81 -61.07
C MET A 1 31.02 62.94 -59.69
N SER A 2 31.87 62.94 -58.66
CA SER A 2 31.59 62.95 -57.20
C SER A 2 31.14 61.58 -56.64
N LEU A 3 32.00 60.79 -55.96
CA LEU A 3 32.73 60.94 -54.68
C LEU A 3 31.93 60.46 -53.46
N SER A 4 32.27 59.24 -53.02
CA SER A 4 32.57 58.76 -51.66
C SER A 4 31.84 59.36 -50.45
N ALA A 5 31.27 58.47 -49.61
CA ALA A 5 31.50 58.50 -48.17
C ALA A 5 31.14 57.16 -47.49
N SER A 6 32.16 56.44 -47.02
CA SER A 6 32.05 55.33 -46.07
C SER A 6 31.66 55.83 -44.68
N LYS A 7 30.67 55.22 -44.02
CA LYS A 7 30.53 55.28 -42.54
C LYS A 7 29.98 53.98 -41.95
N CYS A 8 30.87 53.30 -41.22
CA CYS A 8 30.74 52.61 -39.94
C CYS A 8 29.39 51.99 -39.50
N ARG A 9 29.42 50.65 -39.44
CA ARG A 9 28.98 49.71 -38.38
C ARG A 9 28.20 50.30 -37.20
N TRP A 10 27.01 49.74 -36.93
CA TRP A 10 26.63 49.09 -35.66
C TRP A 10 25.57 48.01 -35.98
N LEU A 11 25.99 46.74 -36.05
CA LEU A 11 25.08 45.59 -36.08
C LEU A 11 24.68 45.30 -34.63
N ALA A 12 23.48 45.73 -34.24
CA ALA A 12 22.83 45.22 -33.04
C ALA A 12 22.31 43.81 -33.36
N ALA A 13 23.07 42.79 -32.96
CA ALA A 13 22.59 41.41 -32.99
C ALA A 13 21.57 41.23 -31.86
N SER A 14 20.28 41.34 -32.18
CA SER A 14 19.21 40.86 -31.32
C SER A 14 19.24 39.34 -31.33
N SER A 15 19.90 38.74 -30.34
CA SER A 15 19.78 37.31 -30.05
C SER A 15 18.41 37.05 -29.45
N ALA A 16 17.45 36.68 -30.29
CA ALA A 16 16.21 36.08 -29.84
C ALA A 16 16.54 34.69 -29.26
N VAL A 17 16.50 34.58 -27.93
CA VAL A 17 16.56 33.28 -27.25
C VAL A 17 15.23 32.57 -27.53
N LEU A 18 15.23 31.67 -28.51
CA LEU A 18 14.16 30.69 -28.66
C LEU A 18 14.22 29.75 -27.45
N ILE A 19 13.31 29.96 -26.50
CA ILE A 19 13.00 28.97 -25.48
C ILE A 19 12.29 27.84 -26.20
N MET A 20 13.03 26.81 -26.60
CA MET A 20 12.45 25.54 -27.00
C MET A 20 11.85 24.89 -25.76
N SER A 21 10.59 25.19 -25.50
CA SER A 21 9.75 24.36 -24.64
C SER A 21 9.58 23.02 -25.34
N THR A 22 10.38 22.02 -24.98
CA THR A 22 10.10 20.64 -25.38
C THR A 22 8.82 20.23 -24.66
N SER A 23 7.69 20.37 -25.33
CA SER A 23 6.48 19.66 -24.95
C SER A 23 6.84 18.18 -24.88
N THR A 24 6.85 17.62 -23.68
CA THR A 24 6.90 16.17 -23.49
C THR A 24 5.60 15.62 -24.09
N ILE A 25 5.61 15.37 -25.41
CA ILE A 25 4.55 14.63 -26.07
C ILE A 25 4.63 13.24 -25.46
N ALA A 26 3.65 12.89 -24.61
CA ALA A 26 3.42 11.52 -24.23
C ALA A 26 3.37 10.71 -25.52
N GLN A 27 4.25 9.71 -25.65
CA GLN A 27 4.32 8.87 -26.85
C GLN A 27 2.93 8.27 -27.11
N THR A 28 2.18 8.84 -28.05
CA THR A 28 1.06 8.16 -28.67
C THR A 28 1.66 7.06 -29.53
N THR A 29 1.53 5.84 -29.05
CA THR A 29 2.15 4.63 -29.58
C THR A 29 1.55 4.24 -30.93
N GLU A 30 1.99 4.85 -32.02
CA GLU A 30 1.79 4.27 -33.37
C GLU A 30 2.80 3.14 -33.66
N ASN A 31 3.87 3.01 -32.87
CA ASN A 31 4.94 2.02 -33.04
C ASN A 31 5.41 1.40 -31.72
N ALA A 32 4.50 1.12 -30.78
CA ALA A 32 4.86 0.28 -29.63
C ALA A 32 4.96 -1.18 -30.09
N PRO A 33 5.96 -1.96 -29.60
CA PRO A 33 5.87 -3.42 -29.69
C PRO A 33 4.53 -3.87 -29.10
N PRO A 34 3.94 -4.98 -29.58
CA PRO A 34 2.67 -5.48 -29.04
C PRO A 34 2.76 -5.50 -27.51
N GLN A 35 1.85 -4.79 -26.84
CA GLN A 35 1.83 -4.77 -25.39
C GLN A 35 1.64 -6.21 -24.91
N VAL A 36 2.62 -6.70 -24.15
CA VAL A 36 2.47 -7.97 -23.44
C VAL A 36 1.64 -7.65 -22.22
N GLU A 37 0.33 -7.85 -22.35
CA GLU A 37 -0.64 -7.63 -21.28
C GLU A 37 -0.90 -8.94 -20.53
N TRP A 38 -1.34 -8.80 -19.29
CA TRP A 38 -1.77 -9.94 -18.49
C TRP A 38 -3.07 -10.48 -19.08
N ASN A 39 -3.22 -11.80 -19.15
CA ASN A 39 -4.49 -12.38 -19.57
C ASN A 39 -5.46 -12.44 -18.38
N LEU A 40 -6.17 -11.34 -18.11
CA LEU A 40 -7.14 -11.27 -17.01
C LEU A 40 -8.42 -12.09 -17.26
N ALA A 41 -8.62 -12.59 -18.49
CA ALA A 41 -9.74 -13.47 -18.83
C ALA A 41 -9.72 -14.81 -18.06
N GLU A 42 -8.57 -15.22 -17.53
CA GLU A 42 -8.44 -16.40 -16.67
C GLU A 42 -9.05 -16.20 -15.27
N ILE A 43 -9.25 -14.93 -14.86
CA ILE A 43 -9.91 -14.59 -13.59
C ILE A 43 -11.38 -14.28 -13.84
N TYR A 44 -11.67 -13.41 -14.82
CA TYR A 44 -13.03 -13.10 -15.26
C TYR A 44 -13.08 -13.00 -16.78
N GLU A 45 -13.93 -13.82 -17.40
CA GLU A 45 -14.10 -13.87 -18.86
C GLU A 45 -14.57 -12.53 -19.47
N SER A 46 -15.23 -11.69 -18.67
CA SER A 46 -15.72 -10.37 -19.10
C SER A 46 -15.98 -9.45 -17.90
N LEU A 47 -16.03 -8.15 -18.17
CA LEU A 47 -16.46 -7.14 -17.19
C LEU A 47 -17.90 -7.39 -16.69
N ASP A 48 -18.80 -7.89 -17.55
CA ASP A 48 -20.15 -8.24 -17.13
C ASP A 48 -20.17 -9.39 -16.13
N ALA A 49 -19.27 -10.37 -16.28
CA ALA A 49 -19.11 -11.46 -15.31
C ALA A 49 -18.60 -10.92 -13.97
N TRP A 50 -17.61 -10.04 -14.00
CA TRP A 50 -17.10 -9.35 -12.81
C TRP A 50 -18.19 -8.54 -12.09
N GLN A 51 -18.98 -7.75 -12.82
CA GLN A 51 -20.02 -6.90 -12.23
C GLN A 51 -21.16 -7.73 -11.61
N ARG A 52 -21.55 -8.83 -12.25
CA ARG A 52 -22.56 -9.75 -11.68
C ARG A 52 -22.07 -10.34 -10.37
N GLU A 53 -20.86 -10.89 -10.35
CA GLU A 53 -20.29 -11.48 -9.14
C GLU A 53 -20.12 -10.43 -8.03
N LYS A 54 -19.71 -9.19 -8.37
CA LYS A 54 -19.65 -8.07 -7.42
C LYS A 54 -20.98 -7.87 -6.70
N ASN A 55 -22.07 -7.79 -7.46
CA ASN A 55 -23.40 -7.54 -6.91
C ASN A 55 -23.91 -8.71 -6.05
N GLU A 56 -23.57 -9.95 -6.42
CA GLU A 56 -23.86 -11.13 -5.61
C GLU A 56 -23.06 -11.13 -4.29
N LEU A 57 -21.79 -10.73 -4.35
CA LEU A 57 -20.92 -10.68 -3.17
C LEU A 57 -21.31 -9.57 -2.19
N ASP A 58 -21.81 -8.43 -2.64
CA ASP A 58 -22.39 -7.41 -1.75
C ASP A 58 -23.44 -8.02 -0.82
N GLY A 59 -24.33 -8.87 -1.37
CA GLY A 59 -25.37 -9.57 -0.61
C GLY A 59 -24.78 -10.60 0.35
N ARG A 60 -23.87 -11.45 -0.14
CA ARG A 60 -23.22 -12.48 0.69
C ARG A 60 -22.43 -11.89 1.85
N VAL A 61 -21.76 -10.75 1.65
CA VAL A 61 -21.04 -10.04 2.71
C VAL A 61 -22.01 -9.56 3.79
N ALA A 62 -23.14 -8.96 3.40
CA ALA A 62 -24.16 -8.50 4.35
C ALA A 62 -24.76 -9.66 5.18
N GLU A 63 -24.95 -10.83 4.56
CA GLU A 63 -25.47 -12.02 5.25
C GLU A 63 -24.53 -12.56 6.34
N LEU A 64 -23.23 -12.27 6.29
CA LEU A 64 -22.28 -12.74 7.31
C LEU A 64 -22.55 -12.17 8.70
N GLU A 65 -23.17 -10.98 8.79
CA GLU A 65 -23.55 -10.38 10.08
C GLU A 65 -24.56 -11.24 10.84
N ALA A 66 -25.33 -12.10 10.16
CA ALA A 66 -26.30 -13.00 10.77
C ALA A 66 -25.67 -14.07 11.68
N PHE A 67 -24.35 -14.26 11.62
CA PHE A 67 -23.62 -15.17 12.51
C PHE A 67 -23.11 -14.50 13.80
N LYS A 68 -23.19 -13.17 13.90
CA LYS A 68 -22.70 -12.42 15.06
C LYS A 68 -23.45 -12.81 16.32
N GLY A 69 -22.72 -13.16 17.37
CA GLY A 69 -23.23 -13.62 18.66
C GLY A 69 -23.70 -15.08 18.68
N ARG A 70 -23.44 -15.85 17.62
CA ARG A 70 -23.94 -17.22 17.44
C ARG A 70 -22.86 -18.28 17.31
N LEU A 71 -21.58 -17.90 17.24
CA LEU A 71 -20.45 -18.83 17.05
C LEU A 71 -20.31 -19.83 18.22
N GLY A 72 -20.82 -19.47 19.40
CA GLY A 72 -20.89 -20.32 20.59
C GLY A 72 -22.14 -21.20 20.70
N GLU A 73 -23.10 -21.13 19.78
CA GLU A 73 -24.36 -21.89 19.87
C GLU A 73 -24.11 -23.40 19.71
N SER A 74 -23.29 -23.79 18.73
CA SER A 74 -22.92 -25.18 18.46
C SER A 74 -21.76 -25.29 17.47
N ALA A 75 -21.14 -26.48 17.42
CA ALA A 75 -20.11 -26.80 16.42
C ALA A 75 -20.61 -26.66 14.97
N GLY A 76 -21.89 -26.95 14.72
CA GLY A 76 -22.51 -26.81 13.41
C GLY A 76 -22.63 -25.36 12.97
N VAL A 77 -23.11 -24.48 13.87
CA VAL A 77 -23.23 -23.03 13.59
C VAL A 77 -21.85 -22.41 13.37
N LEU A 78 -20.85 -22.79 14.16
CA LEU A 78 -19.47 -22.35 13.94
C LEU A 78 -18.93 -22.80 12.57
N ALA A 79 -19.21 -24.04 12.16
CA ALA A 79 -18.77 -24.55 10.87
C ALA A 79 -19.46 -23.82 9.71
N ASP A 80 -20.76 -23.58 9.80
CA ASP A 80 -21.52 -22.86 8.78
C ASP A 80 -21.01 -21.42 8.64
N ALA A 81 -20.73 -20.74 9.77
CA ALA A 81 -20.16 -19.41 9.78
C ALA A 81 -18.77 -19.36 9.10
N LEU A 82 -17.84 -20.21 9.52
CA LEU A 82 -16.48 -20.20 8.98
C LEU A 82 -16.43 -20.64 7.51
N ASP A 83 -17.32 -21.53 7.08
CA ASP A 83 -17.48 -21.89 5.67
C ASP A 83 -17.99 -20.72 4.83
N ALA A 84 -19.04 -20.04 5.30
CA ALA A 84 -19.60 -18.88 4.62
C ALA A 84 -18.59 -17.72 4.52
N ILE A 85 -17.85 -17.46 5.60
CA ILE A 85 -16.80 -16.44 5.63
C ILE A 85 -15.70 -16.81 4.65
N SER A 86 -15.12 -18.01 4.76
CA SER A 86 -14.00 -18.43 3.92
C SER A 86 -14.34 -18.44 2.43
N GLN A 87 -15.55 -18.89 2.07
CA GLN A 87 -15.98 -18.89 0.68
C GLN A 87 -16.21 -17.46 0.16
N THR A 88 -16.79 -16.58 0.98
CA THR A 88 -17.03 -15.17 0.59
C THR A 88 -15.74 -14.39 0.48
N GLU A 89 -14.82 -14.57 1.43
CA GLU A 89 -13.49 -13.97 1.39
C GLU A 89 -12.72 -14.38 0.14
N LYS A 90 -12.71 -15.67 -0.19
CA LYS A 90 -12.03 -16.16 -1.40
C LYS A 90 -12.54 -15.47 -2.67
N ASP A 91 -13.85 -15.31 -2.80
CA ASP A 91 -14.47 -14.74 -3.99
C ASP A 91 -14.27 -13.21 -4.04
N VAL A 92 -14.39 -12.52 -2.90
CA VAL A 92 -14.09 -11.07 -2.77
C VAL A 92 -12.62 -10.79 -3.09
N VAL A 93 -11.68 -11.61 -2.59
CA VAL A 93 -10.25 -11.46 -2.90
C VAL A 93 -9.97 -11.70 -4.39
N ARG A 94 -10.63 -12.67 -5.03
CA ARG A 94 -10.52 -12.86 -6.49
C ARG A 94 -10.97 -11.62 -7.25
N LEU A 95 -12.11 -11.05 -6.87
CA LEU A 95 -12.68 -9.83 -7.45
C LEU A 95 -11.75 -8.63 -7.29
N TYR A 96 -11.18 -8.48 -6.10
CA TYR A 96 -10.19 -7.46 -5.75
C TYR A 96 -8.92 -7.58 -6.61
N VAL A 97 -8.36 -8.79 -6.73
CA VAL A 97 -7.14 -9.03 -7.52
C VAL A 97 -7.34 -8.64 -8.98
N TYR A 98 -8.47 -9.01 -9.60
CA TYR A 98 -8.79 -8.61 -10.97
C TYR A 98 -8.77 -7.08 -11.13
N ALA A 99 -9.52 -6.36 -10.29
CA ALA A 99 -9.66 -4.92 -10.41
C ALA A 99 -8.34 -4.17 -10.16
N PHE A 100 -7.49 -4.69 -9.27
CA PHE A 100 -6.18 -4.11 -9.01
C PHE A 100 -5.20 -4.34 -10.16
N LEU A 101 -5.16 -5.55 -10.73
CA LEU A 101 -4.31 -5.85 -11.87
C LEU A 101 -4.70 -5.01 -13.08
N GLU A 102 -6.00 -4.95 -13.41
CA GLU A 102 -6.51 -4.13 -14.51
C GLU A 102 -6.19 -2.64 -14.32
N ALA A 103 -6.37 -2.12 -13.10
CA ALA A 103 -6.06 -0.72 -12.78
C ALA A 103 -4.55 -0.39 -12.82
N ASP A 104 -3.68 -1.38 -12.71
CA ASP A 104 -2.22 -1.21 -12.78
C ASP A 104 -1.69 -1.29 -14.24
N GLU A 105 -2.48 -1.81 -15.20
CA GLU A 105 -2.14 -1.83 -16.64
C GLU A 105 -2.04 -0.41 -17.22
N ASP A 106 -3.05 0.43 -16.98
CA ASP A 106 -2.98 1.87 -17.26
C ASP A 106 -3.69 2.71 -16.20
N ARG A 107 -2.89 3.35 -15.34
CA ARG A 107 -3.36 4.20 -14.25
C ARG A 107 -4.07 5.48 -14.71
N ARG A 108 -4.05 5.79 -16.02
CA ARG A 108 -4.77 6.94 -16.60
C ARG A 108 -6.24 6.62 -16.88
N LEU A 109 -6.65 5.35 -16.89
CA LEU A 109 -8.03 4.94 -17.20
C LEU A 109 -8.94 5.06 -15.98
N SER A 110 -9.80 6.09 -15.96
CA SER A 110 -10.71 6.36 -14.83
C SER A 110 -11.65 5.20 -14.50
N ALA A 111 -12.18 4.51 -15.52
CA ALA A 111 -13.10 3.38 -15.30
C ALA A 111 -12.44 2.20 -14.56
N ALA A 112 -11.16 1.92 -14.82
CA ALA A 112 -10.42 0.89 -14.09
C ALA A 112 -10.11 1.33 -12.65
N GLN A 113 -9.82 2.62 -12.43
CA GLN A 113 -9.63 3.16 -11.07
C GLN A 113 -10.93 3.14 -10.26
N GLU A 114 -12.08 3.37 -10.89
CA GLU A 114 -13.40 3.26 -10.25
C GLU A 114 -13.67 1.82 -9.78
N ARG A 115 -13.48 0.82 -10.65
CA ARG A 115 -13.61 -0.60 -10.27
C ARG A 115 -12.67 -1.00 -9.14
N ARG A 116 -11.43 -0.51 -9.16
CA ARG A 116 -10.47 -0.69 -8.05
C ARG A 116 -11.04 -0.14 -6.74
N GLY A 117 -11.67 1.02 -6.78
CA GLY A 117 -12.35 1.64 -5.63
C GLY A 117 -13.52 0.78 -5.13
N GLU A 118 -14.38 0.30 -6.03
CA GLU A 118 -15.49 -0.57 -5.67
C GLU A 118 -15.03 -1.89 -5.02
N ALA A 119 -14.01 -2.53 -5.59
CA ALA A 119 -13.48 -3.77 -5.04
C ALA A 119 -12.80 -3.56 -3.68
N ALA A 120 -12.09 -2.45 -3.50
CA ALA A 120 -11.51 -2.08 -2.21
C ALA A 120 -12.58 -1.80 -1.16
N LEU A 121 -13.69 -1.16 -1.55
CA LEU A 121 -14.82 -0.92 -0.66
C LEU A 121 -15.45 -2.24 -0.21
N LEU A 122 -15.69 -3.17 -1.14
CA LEU A 122 -16.26 -4.48 -0.82
C LEU A 122 -15.37 -5.29 0.12
N LEU A 123 -14.04 -5.27 -0.09
CA LEU A 123 -13.09 -5.91 0.83
C LEU A 123 -13.16 -5.29 2.24
N SER A 124 -13.21 -3.97 2.34
CA SER A 124 -13.35 -3.29 3.62
C SER A 124 -14.68 -3.61 4.33
N GLN A 125 -15.78 -3.74 3.57
CA GLN A 125 -17.08 -4.16 4.10
C GLN A 125 -17.04 -5.60 4.62
N LEU A 126 -16.37 -6.51 3.91
CA LEU A 126 -16.14 -7.88 4.37
C LEU A 126 -15.37 -7.89 5.70
N GLU A 127 -14.24 -7.19 5.78
CA GLU A 127 -13.42 -7.10 6.99
C GLU A 127 -14.24 -6.59 8.19
N GLN A 128 -15.08 -5.57 7.95
CA GLN A 128 -16.00 -5.06 8.97
C GLN A 128 -17.04 -6.11 9.38
N ALA A 129 -17.69 -6.77 8.40
CA ALA A 129 -18.74 -7.75 8.63
C ALA A 129 -18.24 -8.95 9.45
N VAL A 130 -16.96 -9.36 9.30
CA VAL A 130 -16.38 -10.50 10.02
C VAL A 130 -15.56 -10.11 11.26
N SER A 131 -15.45 -8.82 11.58
CA SER A 131 -14.65 -8.31 12.70
C SER A 131 -15.04 -8.89 14.07
N PHE A 132 -16.27 -9.39 14.21
CA PHE A 132 -16.78 -10.00 15.45
C PHE A 132 -16.21 -11.40 15.71
N VAL A 133 -15.67 -12.09 14.69
CA VAL A 133 -15.33 -13.52 14.78
C VAL A 133 -14.26 -13.77 15.84
N SER A 134 -13.15 -13.03 15.78
CA SER A 134 -12.05 -13.17 16.74
C SER A 134 -12.46 -12.90 18.19
N PRO A 135 -13.06 -11.75 18.54
CA PRO A 135 -13.47 -11.49 19.93
C PRO A 135 -14.53 -12.48 20.42
N GLU A 136 -15.43 -12.93 19.55
CA GLU A 136 -16.45 -13.91 19.93
C GLU A 136 -15.85 -15.30 20.17
N LEU A 137 -14.92 -15.77 19.33
CA LEU A 137 -14.18 -17.01 19.56
C LEU A 137 -13.43 -16.99 20.90
N LEU A 138 -12.80 -15.86 21.23
CA LEU A 138 -12.12 -15.65 22.51
C LEU A 138 -13.10 -15.64 23.69
N SER A 139 -14.28 -15.02 23.52
CA SER A 139 -15.34 -15.00 24.53
C SER A 139 -15.94 -16.39 24.80
N VAL A 140 -16.11 -17.22 23.76
CA VAL A 140 -16.55 -18.61 23.90
C VAL A 140 -15.49 -19.47 24.61
N GLY A 141 -14.21 -19.16 24.39
CA GLY A 141 -13.07 -19.72 25.11
C GLY A 141 -12.55 -21.04 24.51
N SER A 142 -11.24 -21.27 24.65
CA SER A 142 -10.54 -22.39 24.00
C SER A 142 -11.12 -23.77 24.33
N SER A 143 -11.61 -23.98 25.55
CA SER A 143 -12.13 -25.28 25.99
C SER A 143 -13.36 -25.72 25.19
N VAL A 144 -14.29 -24.80 24.92
CA VAL A 144 -15.52 -25.09 24.16
C VAL A 144 -15.20 -25.24 22.68
N ILE A 145 -14.39 -24.34 22.12
CA ILE A 145 -14.03 -24.35 20.70
C ILE A 145 -13.22 -25.61 20.33
N GLU A 146 -12.31 -26.07 21.17
CA GLU A 146 -11.60 -27.35 20.94
C GLU A 146 -12.55 -28.55 20.97
N GLN A 147 -13.61 -28.53 21.78
CA GLN A 147 -14.64 -29.57 21.71
C GLN A 147 -15.40 -29.53 20.39
N TYR A 148 -15.68 -28.35 19.84
CA TYR A 148 -16.32 -28.20 18.53
C TYR A 148 -15.42 -28.72 17.41
N LEU A 149 -14.14 -28.33 17.42
CA LEU A 149 -13.13 -28.80 16.46
C LEU A 149 -13.02 -30.33 16.42
N ASN A 150 -13.21 -31.00 17.55
CA ASN A 150 -13.16 -32.46 17.63
C ASN A 150 -14.47 -33.16 17.22
N ARG A 151 -15.62 -32.47 17.30
CA ARG A 151 -16.95 -33.06 17.05
C ARG A 151 -17.46 -32.82 15.63
N GLU A 152 -17.04 -31.75 14.98
CA GLU A 152 -17.50 -31.36 13.64
C GLU A 152 -16.34 -31.42 12.64
N PRO A 153 -16.26 -32.47 11.80
CA PRO A 153 -15.17 -32.65 10.85
C PRO A 153 -14.98 -31.51 9.85
N ARG A 154 -16.05 -30.76 9.51
CA ARG A 154 -15.96 -29.61 8.60
C ARG A 154 -15.03 -28.51 9.14
N LEU A 155 -14.87 -28.41 10.46
CA LEU A 155 -13.98 -27.43 11.08
C LEU A 155 -12.49 -27.77 10.90
N ALA A 156 -12.13 -28.97 10.45
CA ALA A 156 -10.73 -29.38 10.32
C ALA A 156 -9.92 -28.44 9.40
N LYS A 157 -10.53 -27.95 8.30
CA LYS A 157 -9.88 -26.99 7.38
C LYS A 157 -9.68 -25.60 7.99
N HIS A 158 -10.44 -25.25 9.03
CA HIS A 158 -10.36 -23.96 9.73
C HIS A 158 -9.52 -24.00 11.00
N ALA A 159 -9.20 -25.20 11.48
CA ALA A 159 -8.62 -25.43 12.80
C ALA A 159 -7.35 -24.63 13.08
N PHE A 160 -6.49 -24.44 12.07
CA PHE A 160 -5.27 -23.67 12.22
C PHE A 160 -5.56 -22.20 12.56
N ASN A 161 -6.42 -21.54 11.79
CA ASN A 161 -6.76 -20.14 12.00
C ASN A 161 -7.51 -19.94 13.33
N VAL A 162 -8.46 -20.83 13.63
CA VAL A 162 -9.20 -20.81 14.91
C VAL A 162 -8.23 -20.93 16.09
N ARG A 163 -7.30 -21.90 16.06
CA ARG A 163 -6.30 -22.06 17.12
C ARG A 163 -5.34 -20.87 17.21
N ASN A 164 -4.99 -20.26 16.08
CA ASN A 164 -4.15 -19.07 16.08
C ASN A 164 -4.84 -17.89 16.77
N THR A 165 -6.15 -17.72 16.57
CA THR A 165 -6.95 -16.74 17.33
C THR A 165 -6.95 -17.09 18.82
N LEU A 166 -7.26 -18.34 19.18
CA LEU A 166 -7.31 -18.79 20.57
C LEU A 166 -5.98 -18.66 21.32
N ARG A 167 -4.83 -18.70 20.63
CA ARG A 167 -3.52 -18.41 21.23
C ARG A 167 -3.42 -17.00 21.83
N GLN A 168 -4.29 -16.08 21.42
CA GLN A 168 -4.36 -14.72 21.98
C GLN A 168 -5.19 -14.64 23.26
N GLU A 169 -5.90 -15.71 23.66
CA GLU A 169 -6.71 -15.72 24.88
C GLU A 169 -5.92 -15.30 26.14
N PRO A 170 -4.67 -15.77 26.38
CA PRO A 170 -3.87 -15.31 27.53
C PRO A 170 -3.38 -13.85 27.42
N HIS A 171 -3.50 -13.26 26.23
CA HIS A 171 -3.02 -11.92 25.88
C HIS A 171 -4.17 -10.94 25.60
N THR A 172 -5.42 -11.38 25.73
CA THR A 172 -6.60 -10.54 25.56
C THR A 172 -7.08 -10.14 26.94
N LEU A 173 -7.06 -8.83 27.23
CA LEU A 173 -7.48 -8.32 28.52
C LEU A 173 -9.02 -8.17 28.58
N SER A 174 -9.53 -7.67 29.71
CA SER A 174 -10.93 -7.25 29.79
C SER A 174 -11.19 -6.06 28.88
N ASP A 175 -12.44 -5.89 28.43
CA ASP A 175 -12.87 -4.76 27.59
C ASP A 175 -12.42 -3.39 28.14
N GLU A 176 -12.45 -3.22 29.47
CA GLU A 176 -12.02 -2.00 30.15
C GLU A 176 -10.50 -1.75 29.98
N ALA A 177 -9.68 -2.80 30.14
CA ALA A 177 -8.24 -2.70 30.00
C ALA A 177 -7.82 -2.51 28.52
N GLU A 178 -8.48 -3.19 27.59
CA GLU A 178 -8.29 -2.98 26.15
C GLU A 178 -8.65 -1.55 25.72
N SER A 179 -9.74 -0.99 26.24
CA SER A 179 -10.13 0.40 25.98
C SER A 179 -9.07 1.40 26.48
N ILE A 180 -8.47 1.15 27.65
CA ILE A 180 -7.38 1.98 28.16
C ILE A 180 -6.16 1.91 27.22
N ILE A 181 -5.76 0.70 26.79
CA ILE A 181 -4.64 0.52 25.86
C ILE A 181 -4.93 1.23 24.53
N ALA A 182 -6.12 1.05 23.96
CA ALA A 182 -6.54 1.73 22.73
C ALA A 182 -6.47 3.26 22.87
N GLY A 183 -6.86 3.81 24.03
CA GLY A 183 -6.76 5.23 24.35
C GLY A 183 -5.33 5.78 24.38
N THR A 184 -4.32 4.94 24.65
CA THR A 184 -2.90 5.36 24.64
C THR A 184 -2.24 5.38 23.26
N SER A 185 -2.95 4.91 22.21
CA SER A 185 -2.41 4.76 20.86
C SER A 185 -1.75 6.04 20.30
N SER A 186 -2.37 7.20 20.52
CA SER A 186 -1.88 8.49 20.03
C SER A 186 -0.57 8.91 20.71
N MET A 187 -0.40 8.63 22.01
CA MET A 187 0.86 8.86 22.72
C MET A 187 1.97 7.94 22.18
N ARG A 188 1.65 6.66 21.96
CA ARG A 188 2.63 5.66 21.48
C ARG A 188 3.13 5.95 20.06
N GLN A 189 2.32 6.59 19.22
CA GLN A 189 2.70 7.04 17.87
C GLN A 189 3.51 8.35 17.85
N GLY A 190 3.57 9.08 18.97
CA GLY A 190 4.27 10.37 19.06
C GLY A 190 5.75 10.32 18.65
N PRO A 191 6.57 9.41 19.20
CA PRO A 191 7.99 9.29 18.85
C PRO A 191 8.25 9.04 17.36
N GLU A 192 7.45 8.17 16.72
CA GLU A 192 7.56 7.88 15.28
C GLU A 192 7.27 9.13 14.43
N ARG A 193 6.21 9.88 14.77
CA ARG A 193 5.88 11.15 14.09
C ARG A 193 6.99 12.19 14.23
N ILE A 194 7.56 12.32 15.44
CA ILE A 194 8.66 13.27 15.70
C ILE A 194 9.89 12.87 14.88
N PHE A 195 10.25 11.58 14.85
CA PHE A 195 11.34 11.08 14.03
C PHE A 195 11.10 11.34 12.54
N ALA A 196 9.89 11.07 12.03
CA ALA A 196 9.53 11.30 10.64
C ALA A 196 9.66 12.78 10.25
N MET A 197 9.15 13.69 11.09
CA MET A 197 9.24 15.13 10.86
C MET A 197 10.70 15.62 10.88
N LEU A 198 11.46 15.22 11.91
CA LEU A 198 12.89 15.56 12.04
C LEU A 198 13.69 15.08 10.82
N SER A 199 13.51 13.81 10.44
CA SER A 199 14.33 13.15 9.44
C SER A 199 13.97 13.49 7.99
N SER A 200 12.78 14.05 7.75
CA SER A 200 12.31 14.43 6.42
C SER A 200 12.46 15.92 6.11
N SER A 201 12.34 16.78 7.13
CA SER A 201 12.17 18.23 6.92
C SER A 201 13.13 19.08 7.74
N ASP A 202 13.34 18.75 9.02
CA ASP A 202 14.02 19.67 9.94
C ASP A 202 15.53 19.40 10.10
N MET A 203 16.01 18.21 9.73
CA MET A 203 17.43 17.88 9.85
C MET A 203 18.26 18.72 8.86
N PRO A 204 19.25 19.50 9.33
CA PRO A 204 20.11 20.31 8.48
C PRO A 204 21.19 19.43 7.81
N PHE A 205 20.77 18.57 6.89
CA PHE A 205 21.69 17.68 6.19
C PHE A 205 22.77 18.46 5.43
N PRO A 206 24.06 18.09 5.57
CA PRO A 206 25.17 18.78 4.93
C PRO A 206 25.16 18.60 3.42
N THR A 207 25.78 19.54 2.70
CA THR A 207 26.02 19.43 1.26
C THR A 207 27.47 19.03 1.01
N ILE A 208 27.70 18.05 0.14
CA ILE A 208 29.04 17.58 -0.25
C ILE A 208 29.23 17.67 -1.76
N THR A 209 30.48 17.72 -2.20
CA THR A 209 30.85 17.60 -3.61
C THR A 209 31.53 16.26 -3.83
N LEU A 210 31.01 15.46 -4.77
CA LEU A 210 31.53 14.14 -5.13
C LEU A 210 32.69 14.25 -6.11
N SER A 211 33.44 13.16 -6.30
CA SER A 211 34.53 13.09 -7.28
C SER A 211 34.12 13.36 -8.73
N SER A 212 32.83 13.21 -9.05
CA SER A 212 32.24 13.57 -10.35
C SER A 212 32.10 15.08 -10.56
N GLY A 213 32.28 15.90 -9.51
CA GLY A 213 31.96 17.32 -9.50
C GLY A 213 30.50 17.64 -9.17
N GLU A 214 29.66 16.62 -8.95
CA GLU A 214 28.25 16.78 -8.53
C GLU A 214 28.20 17.25 -7.06
N THR A 215 27.44 18.32 -6.80
CA THR A 215 27.16 18.82 -5.45
C THR A 215 25.78 18.35 -5.00
N VAL A 216 25.70 17.68 -3.85
CA VAL A 216 24.48 17.01 -3.37
C VAL A 216 24.23 17.33 -1.91
N ARG A 217 22.99 17.70 -1.57
CA ARG A 217 22.51 17.76 -0.18
C ARG A 217 22.25 16.34 0.31
N LEU A 218 22.91 15.94 1.38
CA LEU A 218 23.00 14.55 1.80
C LEU A 218 21.80 14.11 2.68
N ASP A 219 20.58 14.28 2.18
CA ASP A 219 19.37 13.74 2.82
C ASP A 219 19.25 12.21 2.65
N GLN A 220 18.19 11.59 3.18
CA GLN A 220 18.05 10.12 3.21
C GLN A 220 18.08 9.49 1.81
N ALA A 221 17.44 10.12 0.83
CA ALA A 221 17.42 9.63 -0.55
C ALA A 221 18.80 9.76 -1.20
N ALA A 222 19.46 10.90 -1.02
CA ALA A 222 20.82 11.11 -1.49
C ALA A 222 21.81 10.14 -0.85
N TYR A 223 21.71 9.89 0.46
CA TYR A 223 22.53 8.89 1.15
C TYR A 223 22.35 7.49 0.54
N GLY A 224 21.09 7.06 0.33
CA GLY A 224 20.77 5.79 -0.29
C GLY A 224 21.38 5.62 -1.68
N LYS A 225 21.31 6.67 -2.51
CA LYS A 225 21.91 6.70 -3.85
C LYS A 225 23.45 6.67 -3.81
N HIS A 226 24.07 7.57 -3.05
CA HIS A 226 25.51 7.83 -3.16
C HIS A 226 26.38 6.90 -2.30
N ARG A 227 25.82 6.22 -1.29
CA ARG A 227 26.54 5.15 -0.56
C ARG A 227 26.87 3.94 -1.45
N ALA A 228 26.23 3.82 -2.61
CA ALA A 228 26.47 2.79 -3.62
C ALA A 228 27.43 3.25 -4.75
N SER A 229 28.05 4.44 -4.63
CA SER A 229 29.02 4.92 -5.63
C SER A 229 30.13 3.90 -5.87
N GLN A 230 30.56 3.74 -7.12
CA GLN A 230 31.71 2.88 -7.46
C GLN A 230 33.03 3.42 -6.87
N ASN A 231 33.10 4.73 -6.66
CA ASN A 231 34.26 5.38 -6.04
C ASN A 231 34.25 5.19 -4.51
N ARG A 232 35.26 4.50 -3.98
CA ARG A 232 35.40 4.23 -2.55
C ARG A 232 35.51 5.51 -1.71
N SER A 233 36.22 6.52 -2.19
CA SER A 233 36.40 7.79 -1.47
C SER A 233 35.08 8.53 -1.32
N ASP A 234 34.25 8.54 -2.38
CA ASP A 234 32.91 9.11 -2.33
C ASP A 234 32.01 8.35 -1.36
N ARG A 235 32.04 7.00 -1.35
CA ARG A 235 31.28 6.21 -0.37
C ARG A 235 31.66 6.55 1.07
N LYS A 236 32.96 6.70 1.34
CA LYS A 236 33.46 7.07 2.68
C LYS A 236 33.00 8.47 3.08
N LEU A 237 33.16 9.45 2.18
CA LEU A 237 32.71 10.82 2.40
C LEU A 237 31.21 10.86 2.70
N VAL A 238 30.39 10.21 1.87
CA VAL A 238 28.94 10.10 2.05
C VAL A 238 28.60 9.47 3.40
N PHE A 239 29.26 8.37 3.77
CA PHE A 239 28.99 7.69 5.04
C PHE A 239 29.33 8.54 6.26
N ASP A 240 30.55 9.06 6.32
CA ASP A 240 31.04 9.82 7.46
C ASP A 240 30.21 11.10 7.64
N THR A 241 29.95 11.83 6.54
CA THR A 241 29.25 13.11 6.59
C THR A 241 27.76 12.95 6.93
N TYR A 242 27.10 11.90 6.44
CA TYR A 242 25.70 11.62 6.76
C TYR A 242 25.51 11.27 8.24
N TRP A 243 26.28 10.30 8.76
CA TRP A 243 26.14 9.86 10.16
C TRP A 243 26.68 10.88 11.16
N GLN A 244 27.61 11.74 10.76
CA GLN A 244 28.04 12.86 11.60
C GLN A 244 26.91 13.86 11.85
N ALA A 245 26.00 14.07 10.90
CA ALA A 245 24.82 14.91 11.10
C ALA A 245 23.85 14.29 12.13
N TRP A 246 23.68 12.96 12.08
CA TRP A 246 22.87 12.21 13.06
C TRP A 246 23.49 12.18 14.46
N LYS A 247 24.82 12.19 14.57
CA LYS A 247 25.53 12.17 15.86
C LYS A 247 25.17 13.34 16.77
N SER A 248 24.77 14.49 16.21
CA SER A 248 24.29 15.64 16.99
C SER A 248 22.96 15.39 17.71
N TYR A 249 22.29 14.29 17.41
CA TYR A 249 20.99 13.90 17.97
C TYR A 249 21.07 12.55 18.74
N GLU A 250 22.27 12.05 18.99
CA GLU A 250 22.51 10.89 19.86
C GLU A 250 22.40 11.32 21.34
N SER A 251 21.75 10.49 22.16
CA SER A 251 21.51 10.74 23.60
C SER A 251 22.60 10.15 24.47
#